data_AF-A0A0L8L2X4-F1
#
_entry.id   AF-A0A0L8L2X4-F1
#
_cell.length_a   1.000
_cell.length_b   1.000
_cell.length_c   1.000
_cell.angle_alpha   90.00
_cell.angle_beta   90.00
_cell.angle_gamma   90.00
#
_symmetry.space_group_name_H-M   'P 1'
#
loop_
_entity.id
_entity.type
_entity.pdbx_description
1 polymer ?
#
loop_
_entity_poly.entity_id
_entity_poly.type
_entity_poly.pdbx_seq_one_letter_code
_entity_poly.pdbx_strand_id
1 'polypeptide(L)'
;MKLRSVLTAVALVLGALFAPGFGALSTTTDAHAVTKISHATATSMFRSSGITWSSSGGCSDRYNSTCTSFEQLNLATAQGAQTLKSASGCALNIT
;
A
#
# COMPACT_ATOMS: atom_id res chain seq x y z
N MET A 1 50.23 14.80 20.44
CA MET A 1 48.90 15.42 20.53
C MET A 1 48.10 15.38 19.23
N LYS A 2 48.71 15.56 18.04
CA LYS A 2 47.99 15.57 16.73
C LYS A 2 47.33 14.23 16.34
N LEU A 3 47.92 13.08 16.68
CA LEU A 3 47.33 11.76 16.36
C LEU A 3 45.99 11.50 17.07
N ARG A 4 45.85 11.96 18.33
CA ARG A 4 44.63 11.75 19.12
C ARG A 4 43.45 12.57 18.59
N SER A 5 43.72 13.75 18.03
CA SER A 5 42.72 14.59 17.36
C SER A 5 42.27 14.03 16.01
N VAL A 6 43.14 13.34 15.28
CA VAL A 6 42.77 12.70 14.01
C VAL A 6 41.88 11.48 14.25
N LEU A 7 42.19 10.66 15.27
CA LEU A 7 41.36 9.49 15.60
C LEU A 7 39.95 9.87 16.10
N THR A 8 39.82 10.98 16.83
CA THR A 8 38.52 11.46 17.32
C THR A 8 37.66 12.04 16.20
N ALA A 9 38.26 12.75 15.25
CA ALA A 9 37.54 13.23 14.06
C ALA A 9 37.04 12.07 13.17
N VAL A 10 37.84 11.02 12.99
CA VAL A 10 37.46 9.85 12.18
C VAL A 10 36.34 9.03 12.84
N ALA A 11 36.36 8.90 14.17
CA ALA A 11 35.30 8.19 14.91
C ALA A 11 33.94 8.91 14.87
N LEU A 12 33.93 10.26 14.86
CA LEU A 12 32.70 11.05 14.74
C LEU A 12 32.08 10.95 13.34
N VAL A 13 32.90 10.91 12.28
CA VAL A 13 32.43 10.76 10.89
C VAL A 13 31.90 9.35 10.62
N LEU A 14 32.53 8.30 11.17
CA LEU A 14 32.04 6.93 11.06
C LEU A 14 30.78 6.67 11.89
N GLY A 15 30.63 7.33 13.04
CA GLY A 15 29.43 7.24 13.88
C GLY A 15 28.17 7.84 13.23
N ALA A 16 28.32 8.87 12.39
CA ALA A 16 27.21 9.45 11.65
C ALA A 16 26.67 8.53 10.53
N LEU A 17 27.50 7.61 10.02
CA LEU A 17 27.10 6.64 8.98
C LEU A 17 26.40 5.39 9.54
N PHE A 18 26.57 5.09 10.84
CA PHE A 18 25.99 3.91 11.52
C PHE A 18 24.96 4.27 12.60
N ALA A 19 24.53 5.53 12.68
CA ALA A 19 23.44 5.92 13.55
C ALA A 19 22.11 5.36 13.00
N PRO A 20 21.33 4.57 13.77
CA PRO A 20 19.99 4.13 13.40
C PRO A 20 19.07 5.35 13.42
N GLY A 21 19.05 6.12 12.34
CA GLY A 21 18.24 7.34 12.26
C GLY A 21 18.55 8.29 11.11
N PHE A 22 19.71 8.19 10.47
CA PHE A 22 20.12 9.12 9.38
C PHE A 22 20.18 8.47 7.99
N GLY A 23 19.64 7.26 7.82
CA GLY A 23 19.69 6.50 6.56
C GLY A 23 18.36 6.33 5.82
N ALA A 24 17.28 7.00 6.23
CA ALA A 24 15.94 6.69 5.72
C ALA A 24 15.17 7.91 5.19
N LEU A 25 15.69 8.60 4.17
CA LEU A 25 14.93 9.63 3.45
C LEU A 25 14.99 9.51 1.93
N SER A 26 15.40 8.35 1.41
CA SER A 26 15.28 8.04 -0.01
C SER A 26 14.62 6.68 -0.22
N THR A 27 13.43 6.49 0.36
CA THR A 27 12.46 5.61 -0.29
C THR A 27 11.93 6.39 -1.49
N THR A 28 12.70 6.44 -2.56
CA THR A 28 12.13 6.71 -3.88
C THR A 28 11.11 5.59 -4.07
N THR A 29 9.84 5.87 -3.77
CA THR A 29 8.75 4.98 -4.15
C THR A 29 8.87 4.84 -5.65
N ASP A 30 9.42 3.71 -6.10
CA ASP A 30 9.34 3.29 -7.48
C ASP A 30 7.90 3.52 -7.93
N ALA A 31 7.73 4.14 -9.09
CA ALA A 31 6.43 4.22 -9.73
C ALA A 31 6.02 2.79 -10.06
N HIS A 32 5.40 2.11 -9.08
CA HIS A 32 5.00 0.73 -9.21
C HIS A 32 4.08 0.63 -10.41
N ALA A 33 4.44 -0.20 -11.39
CA ALA A 33 3.56 -0.50 -12.51
C ALA A 33 2.26 -1.07 -11.92
N VAL A 34 1.22 -0.25 -11.88
CA VAL A 34 0.00 -0.60 -11.16
C VAL A 34 -0.81 -1.55 -12.04
N THR A 35 -0.85 -2.82 -11.66
CA THR A 35 -1.73 -3.78 -12.32
C THR A 35 -3.19 -3.37 -12.06
N LYS A 36 -3.87 -3.03 -13.14
CA LYS A 36 -5.30 -2.74 -13.15
C LYS A 36 -6.08 -4.03 -13.36
N ILE A 37 -7.12 -4.24 -12.57
CA ILE A 37 -8.00 -5.40 -12.69
C ILE A 37 -9.41 -4.97 -13.14
N SER A 38 -10.11 -5.91 -13.76
CA SER A 38 -11.52 -5.73 -14.14
C SER A 38 -12.44 -5.87 -12.93
N HIS A 39 -13.69 -5.42 -13.09
CA HIS A 39 -14.70 -5.60 -12.06
C HIS A 39 -14.94 -7.08 -11.69
N ALA A 40 -14.95 -7.98 -12.68
CA ALA A 40 -15.13 -9.41 -12.46
C ALA A 40 -13.99 -10.02 -11.62
N THR A 41 -12.75 -9.60 -11.88
CA THR A 41 -11.58 -10.04 -11.10
C THR A 41 -11.62 -9.50 -9.68
N ALA A 42 -11.97 -8.23 -9.48
CA ALA A 42 -12.08 -7.66 -8.14
C ALA A 42 -13.16 -8.37 -7.30
N THR A 43 -14.34 -8.59 -7.88
CA THR A 43 -15.44 -9.26 -7.19
C THR A 43 -15.15 -10.72 -6.87
N SER A 44 -14.40 -11.45 -7.70
CA SER A 44 -13.97 -12.81 -7.38
C SER A 44 -13.00 -12.85 -6.20
N MET A 45 -12.04 -11.91 -6.14
CA MET A 45 -11.14 -11.75 -4.99
C MET A 45 -11.89 -11.38 -3.71
N PHE A 46 -12.87 -10.47 -3.78
CA PHE A 46 -13.66 -10.08 -2.61
C PHE A 46 -14.51 -11.23 -2.10
N ARG A 47 -15.18 -11.98 -2.98
CA ARG A 47 -15.95 -13.18 -2.60
C ARG A 47 -15.09 -14.24 -1.93
N SER A 48 -13.87 -14.49 -2.43
CA SER A 48 -12.99 -15.50 -1.84
C SER A 48 -12.52 -15.14 -0.43
N SER A 49 -12.50 -13.84 -0.09
CA SER A 49 -12.18 -13.35 1.26
C SER A 49 -13.42 -13.02 2.12
N GLY A 50 -14.63 -13.31 1.65
CA GLY A 50 -15.86 -13.01 2.39
C GLY A 50 -16.13 -11.51 2.57
N ILE A 51 -15.69 -10.70 1.61
CA ILE A 51 -15.98 -9.27 1.50
C ILE A 51 -17.24 -9.11 0.65
N THR A 52 -18.20 -8.33 1.14
CA THR A 52 -19.41 -7.98 0.40
C THR A 52 -19.26 -6.61 -0.25
N TRP A 53 -20.09 -6.34 -1.25
CA TRP A 53 -20.23 -5.01 -1.80
C TRP A 53 -21.70 -4.74 -2.13
N SER A 54 -22.07 -3.47 -2.08
CA SER A 54 -23.38 -2.99 -2.47
C SER A 54 -23.19 -1.79 -3.39
N SER A 55 -24.01 -1.71 -4.44
CA SER A 55 -24.01 -0.59 -5.37
C SER A 55 -25.29 0.18 -5.19
N SER A 56 -25.17 1.48 -4.89
CA SER A 56 -26.35 2.35 -4.68
C SER A 56 -27.27 2.36 -5.90
N GLY A 57 -26.70 2.25 -7.11
CA GLY A 57 -27.42 2.13 -8.38
C GLY A 57 -27.63 0.70 -8.89
N GLY A 58 -27.19 -0.34 -8.17
CA GLY A 58 -27.35 -1.75 -8.59
C GLY A 58 -26.55 -2.14 -9.84
N CYS A 59 -25.51 -1.38 -10.16
CA CYS A 59 -24.75 -1.48 -11.42
C CYS A 59 -23.24 -1.46 -11.18
N SER A 60 -22.46 -1.85 -12.20
CA SER A 60 -20.98 -1.90 -12.18
C SER A 60 -20.33 -0.99 -13.23
N ASP A 61 -21.10 -0.09 -13.83
CA ASP A 61 -20.63 0.85 -14.85
C ASP A 61 -19.82 1.98 -14.22
N ARG A 62 -18.55 2.15 -14.62
CA ARG A 62 -17.67 3.21 -14.11
C ARG A 62 -18.08 4.62 -14.52
N TYR A 63 -18.87 4.76 -15.57
CA TYR A 63 -19.28 6.07 -16.10
C TYR A 63 -20.56 6.58 -15.41
N ASN A 64 -21.20 5.75 -14.61
CA ASN A 64 -22.35 6.13 -13.81
C ASN A 64 -21.93 6.30 -12.34
N SER A 65 -22.07 7.52 -11.83
CA SER A 65 -21.67 7.91 -10.47
C SER A 65 -22.46 7.23 -9.36
N THR A 66 -23.61 6.61 -9.65
CA THR A 66 -24.37 5.84 -8.65
C THR A 66 -23.91 4.40 -8.53
N CYS A 67 -23.07 3.92 -9.47
CA CYS A 67 -22.62 2.54 -9.51
C CYS A 67 -21.31 2.34 -8.74
N THR A 68 -21.25 1.28 -7.94
CA THR A 68 -19.97 0.78 -7.42
C THR A 68 -19.28 -0.07 -8.49
N SER A 69 -18.44 0.58 -9.27
CA SER A 69 -17.58 -0.09 -10.25
C SER A 69 -16.20 -0.37 -9.66
N PHE A 70 -15.64 -1.52 -10.03
CA PHE A 70 -14.24 -1.90 -9.72
C PHE A 70 -13.41 -1.99 -11.01
N GLU A 71 -13.91 -1.40 -12.09
CA GLU A 71 -13.22 -1.39 -13.35
C GLU A 71 -11.98 -0.49 -13.26
N GLN A 72 -10.82 -1.02 -13.66
CA GLN A 72 -9.51 -0.38 -13.47
C GLN A 72 -9.14 -0.16 -11.99
N LEU A 73 -9.63 -1.03 -11.09
CA LEU A 73 -9.16 -1.06 -9.71
C LEU A 73 -7.69 -1.49 -9.68
N ASN A 74 -6.91 -0.90 -8.79
CA ASN A 74 -5.52 -1.34 -8.58
C ASN A 74 -5.55 -2.69 -7.86
N LEU A 75 -4.79 -3.67 -8.35
CA LEU A 75 -4.66 -4.99 -7.72
C LEU A 75 -4.28 -4.85 -6.24
N ALA A 76 -3.31 -3.97 -5.92
CA ALA A 76 -2.87 -3.70 -4.56
C ALA A 76 -4.00 -3.17 -3.65
N THR A 77 -4.97 -2.43 -4.20
CA THR A 77 -6.14 -1.97 -3.43
C THR A 77 -7.06 -3.14 -3.09
N ALA A 78 -7.30 -4.04 -4.05
CA ALA A 78 -8.10 -5.24 -3.78
C ALA A 78 -7.44 -6.13 -2.71
N GLN A 79 -6.13 -6.33 -2.81
CA GLN A 79 -5.35 -7.05 -1.79
C GLN A 79 -5.38 -6.34 -0.44
N GLY A 80 -5.27 -5.01 -0.42
CA GLY A 80 -5.39 -4.22 0.80
C GLY A 80 -6.74 -4.41 1.50
N ALA A 81 -7.84 -4.50 0.74
CA ALA A 81 -9.16 -4.81 1.29
C ALA A 81 -9.22 -6.22 1.89
N GLN A 82 -8.62 -7.23 1.23
CA GLN A 82 -8.50 -8.58 1.77
C GLN A 82 -7.68 -8.60 3.07
N THR A 83 -6.55 -7.89 3.10
CA THR A 83 -5.73 -7.72 4.30
C THR A 83 -6.53 -7.06 5.42
N LEU A 84 -7.26 -5.98 5.14
CA LEU A 84 -8.11 -5.31 6.12
C LEU A 84 -9.18 -6.26 6.66
N LYS A 85 -9.81 -7.08 5.81
CA LYS A 85 -10.81 -8.08 6.24
C LYS A 85 -10.18 -9.10 7.20
N SER A 86 -9.01 -9.62 6.84
CA SER A 86 -8.30 -10.60 7.67
C SER A 86 -7.81 -10.02 9.00
N ALA A 87 -7.32 -8.78 9.00
CA ALA A 87 -6.77 -8.14 10.18
C ALA A 87 -7.86 -7.65 11.13
N SER A 88 -8.97 -7.13 10.59
CA SER A 88 -10.09 -6.65 11.39
C SER A 88 -10.97 -7.79 11.93
N GLY A 89 -11.09 -8.89 11.20
CA GLY A 89 -12.06 -9.95 11.50
C GLY A 89 -13.54 -9.53 11.33
N CYS A 90 -13.80 -8.25 11.05
CA CYS A 90 -15.14 -7.68 10.93
C CYS A 90 -15.75 -7.94 9.54
N ALA A 91 -17.07 -7.86 9.43
CA ALA A 91 -17.72 -7.78 8.12
C ALA A 91 -17.26 -6.51 7.38
N LEU A 92 -16.82 -6.64 6.13
CA LEU A 92 -16.49 -5.51 5.27
C LEU A 92 -17.48 -5.45 4.11
N ASN A 93 -18.12 -4.29 3.96
CA ASN A 93 -19.00 -3.98 2.84
C ASN A 93 -18.45 -2.79 2.06
N ILE A 94 -18.13 -3.01 0.78
CA ILE A 94 -17.64 -1.97 -0.13
C ILE A 94 -18.81 -1.33 -0.87
N THR A 95 -18.82 0.00 -1.01
CA THR A 95 -19.81 0.76 -1.80
C THR A 95 -19.13 1.81 -2.65
#